data_AF-A0A956EP01-F1
#
_entry.id   AF-A0A956EP01-F1
#
_cell.length_a   1.000
_cell.length_b   1.000
_cell.length_c   1.000
_cell.angle_alpha   90.00
_cell.angle_beta   90.00
_cell.angle_gamma   90.00
#
_symmetry.space_group_name_H-M   'P 1'
#
loop_
_entity.id
_entity.type
_entity.pdbx_description
1 polymer ?
#
loop_
_entity_poly.entity_id
_entity_poly.type
_entity_poly.pdbx_seq_one_letter_code
_entity_poly.pdbx_strand_id
1 'polypeptide(L)'
;LRSAYTLFTAVVMIATAGTVAGGGPFNMAGLERPLTALGVLLVLLSANMLLIAALVSEQRRAVQASRAKSSFLATMSHELRTPLNAILGFADAIQNAILGQPGHPKYREYAGHIHDSGQHLLSLINDLLDLARIESGRADLTLEDIDLRSAAEEAVGTIEGVLEADGPSIQIEGVAQ
;
A
#
# COMPACT_ATOMS: atom_id res chain seq x y z
N LEU A 1 -5.78 -21.78 -3.52
CA LEU A 1 -6.68 -21.79 -2.35
C LEU A 1 -8.16 -21.97 -2.72
N ARG A 2 -8.74 -21.13 -3.60
CA ARG A 2 -10.16 -21.25 -4.00
C ARG A 2 -10.56 -22.63 -4.53
N SER A 3 -9.77 -23.25 -5.42
CA SER A 3 -10.13 -24.58 -5.98
C SER A 3 -10.04 -25.71 -4.95
N ALA A 4 -9.06 -25.67 -4.03
CA ALA A 4 -8.93 -26.64 -2.94
C ALA A 4 -10.13 -26.54 -1.97
N TYR A 5 -10.63 -25.33 -1.74
CA TYR A 5 -11.80 -25.09 -0.90
C TYR A 5 -13.09 -25.63 -1.53
N THR A 6 -13.30 -25.37 -2.83
CA THR A 6 -14.45 -25.91 -3.57
C THR A 6 -14.47 -27.44 -3.59
N LEU A 7 -13.29 -28.07 -3.68
CA LEU A 7 -13.18 -29.53 -3.66
C LEU A 7 -13.55 -30.09 -2.27
N PHE A 8 -13.04 -29.46 -1.20
CA PHE A 8 -13.29 -29.87 0.17
C PHE A 8 -14.78 -29.73 0.55
N THR A 9 -15.42 -28.61 0.19
CA THR A 9 -16.86 -28.42 0.45
C THR A 9 -17.73 -29.40 -0.35
N ALA A 10 -17.36 -29.72 -1.59
CA ALA A 10 -18.05 -30.74 -2.37
C ALA A 10 -17.96 -32.13 -1.71
N VAL A 11 -16.77 -32.54 -1.25
CA VAL A 11 -16.57 -33.82 -0.55
C VAL A 11 -17.37 -33.88 0.75
N VAL A 12 -17.38 -32.80 1.53
CA VAL A 12 -18.17 -32.68 2.76
C VAL A 12 -19.67 -32.78 2.48
N MET A 13 -20.18 -32.05 1.48
CA MET A 13 -21.59 -32.11 1.09
C MET A 13 -22.01 -33.51 0.67
N ILE A 14 -21.17 -34.20 -0.12
CA ILE A 14 -21.42 -35.57 -0.59
C ILE A 14 -21.41 -36.56 0.59
N ALA A 15 -20.43 -36.47 1.50
CA ALA A 15 -20.35 -37.34 2.67
C ALA A 15 -21.55 -37.15 3.61
N THR A 16 -22.01 -35.91 3.78
CA THR A 16 -23.17 -35.55 4.60
C THR A 16 -24.47 -36.08 3.98
N ALA A 17 -24.68 -35.84 2.68
CA ALA A 17 -25.84 -36.34 1.95
C ALA A 17 -25.91 -37.87 1.93
N GLY A 18 -24.77 -38.54 1.72
CA GLY A 18 -24.67 -40.00 1.80
C GLY A 18 -25.03 -40.53 3.19
N THR A 19 -24.61 -39.84 4.25
CA THR A 19 -24.93 -40.23 5.64
C THR A 19 -26.42 -40.08 5.94
N VAL A 20 -27.06 -38.99 5.49
CA VAL A 20 -28.51 -38.78 5.63
C VAL A 20 -29.32 -39.82 4.84
N ALA A 21 -28.80 -40.26 3.69
CA ALA A 21 -29.42 -41.31 2.87
C ALA A 21 -29.14 -42.75 3.35
N GLY A 22 -28.39 -42.93 4.46
CA GLY A 22 -28.07 -44.26 5.00
C GLY A 22 -26.96 -45.01 4.22
N GLY A 23 -26.15 -44.32 3.42
CA GLY A 23 -25.04 -44.92 2.65
C GLY A 23 -23.66 -44.32 2.94
N GLY A 24 -23.57 -43.35 3.85
CA GLY A 24 -22.35 -42.60 4.12
C GLY A 24 -21.40 -43.32 5.09
N PRO A 25 -20.15 -42.82 5.22
CA PRO A 25 -19.11 -43.45 6.05
C PRO A 25 -19.44 -43.48 7.55
N PHE A 26 -20.48 -42.76 7.98
CA PHE A 26 -20.95 -42.71 9.36
C PHE A 26 -22.24 -43.52 9.57
N ASN A 27 -22.72 -44.29 8.58
CA ASN A 27 -23.86 -45.19 8.78
C ASN A 27 -23.40 -46.52 9.41
N MET A 28 -23.53 -46.64 10.73
CA MET A 28 -23.28 -47.90 11.45
C MET A 28 -24.60 -48.55 11.87
N ALA A 29 -24.78 -49.83 11.53
CA ALA A 29 -25.97 -50.60 11.87
C ALA A 29 -26.16 -50.64 13.40
N GLY A 30 -27.26 -50.08 13.90
CA GLY A 30 -27.70 -50.21 15.30
C GLY A 30 -27.79 -48.92 16.16
N LEU A 31 -27.45 -47.74 15.64
CA LEU A 31 -27.38 -46.48 16.42
C LEU A 31 -28.25 -45.34 15.81
N GLU A 32 -29.45 -45.69 15.36
CA GLU A 32 -30.08 -45.14 14.13
C GLU A 32 -30.42 -43.65 14.02
N ARG A 33 -30.29 -42.79 15.05
CA ARG A 33 -30.66 -41.35 14.90
C ARG A 33 -29.75 -40.30 15.56
N PRO A 34 -29.19 -40.51 16.77
CA PRO A 34 -28.43 -39.43 17.42
C PRO A 34 -26.96 -39.31 16.95
N LEU A 35 -26.25 -40.41 16.69
CA LEU A 35 -24.83 -40.33 16.31
C LEU A 35 -24.61 -39.89 14.86
N THR A 36 -25.49 -40.28 13.94
CA THR A 36 -25.47 -39.80 12.55
C THR A 36 -25.73 -38.30 12.49
N ALA A 37 -26.69 -37.81 13.26
CA ALA A 37 -26.96 -36.37 13.42
C ALA A 37 -25.75 -35.63 14.03
N LEU A 38 -25.08 -36.22 15.03
CA LEU A 38 -23.88 -35.65 15.64
C LEU A 38 -22.71 -35.58 14.65
N GLY A 39 -22.50 -36.62 13.84
CA GLY A 39 -21.45 -36.65 12.81
C GLY A 39 -21.66 -35.63 11.71
N VAL A 40 -22.91 -35.53 11.21
CA VAL A 40 -23.31 -34.50 10.24
C VAL A 40 -23.09 -33.10 10.82
N LEU A 41 -23.48 -32.86 12.07
CA LEU A 41 -23.29 -31.57 12.76
C LEU A 41 -21.81 -31.21 12.91
N LEU A 42 -20.95 -32.17 13.29
CA LEU A 42 -19.50 -31.98 13.42
C LEU A 42 -18.85 -31.58 12.09
N VAL A 43 -19.22 -32.28 11.03
CA VAL A 43 -18.74 -32.00 9.67
C VAL A 43 -19.20 -30.61 9.21
N LEU A 44 -20.48 -30.27 9.38
CA LEU A 44 -21.02 -28.95 9.06
C LEU A 44 -20.34 -27.83 9.85
N LEU A 45 -20.13 -28.02 11.16
CA LEU A 45 -19.47 -27.05 12.02
C LEU A 45 -18.02 -26.83 11.57
N SER A 46 -17.29 -27.90 11.26
CA SER A 46 -15.90 -27.82 10.80
C SER A 46 -15.78 -27.09 9.45
N ALA A 47 -16.68 -27.37 8.51
CA ALA A 47 -16.72 -26.72 7.21
C ALA A 47 -17.07 -25.23 7.34
N ASN A 48 -18.06 -24.89 8.17
CA ASN A 48 -18.44 -23.51 8.42
C ASN A 48 -17.32 -22.73 9.12
N MET A 49 -16.62 -23.34 10.08
CA MET A 49 -15.49 -22.71 10.76
C MET A 49 -14.33 -22.42 9.80
N LEU A 50 -14.04 -23.33 8.87
CA LEU A 50 -13.04 -23.11 7.83
C LEU A 50 -13.45 -22.01 6.84
N LEU A 51 -14.72 -21.97 6.44
CA LEU A 51 -15.28 -20.91 5.59
C LEU A 51 -15.10 -19.53 6.26
N ILE A 52 -15.52 -19.41 7.52
CA ILE A 52 -15.45 -18.16 8.28
C ILE A 52 -14.00 -17.72 8.44
N ALA A 53 -13.09 -18.64 8.77
CA ALA A 53 -11.67 -18.32 8.90
C ALA A 53 -11.06 -17.75 7.61
N ALA A 54 -11.38 -18.35 6.45
CA ALA A 54 -10.92 -17.85 5.16
C ALA A 54 -11.57 -16.52 4.76
N LEU A 55 -12.86 -16.34 5.06
CA LEU A 55 -13.54 -15.06 4.81
C LEU A 55 -12.94 -13.95 5.67
N VAL A 56 -12.68 -14.23 6.95
CA VAL A 56 -12.06 -13.29 7.88
C VAL A 56 -10.63 -12.96 7.45
N SER A 57 -9.85 -13.91 6.93
CA SER A 57 -8.49 -13.63 6.47
C SER A 57 -8.49 -12.70 5.25
N GLU A 58 -9.34 -12.95 4.26
CA GLU A 58 -9.48 -12.06 3.08
C GLU A 58 -10.06 -10.70 3.48
N GLN A 59 -11.05 -10.66 4.37
CA GLN A 59 -11.56 -9.41 4.92
C GLN A 59 -10.46 -8.62 5.63
N ARG A 60 -9.63 -9.27 6.46
CA ARG A 60 -8.50 -8.62 7.13
C ARG A 60 -7.51 -8.03 6.13
N ARG A 61 -7.17 -8.77 5.07
CA ARG A 61 -6.29 -8.27 4.00
C ARG A 61 -6.90 -7.05 3.30
N ALA A 62 -8.19 -7.11 2.94
CA ALA A 62 -8.89 -5.99 2.32
C ALA A 62 -8.98 -4.77 3.23
N VAL A 63 -9.27 -4.97 4.52
CA VAL A 63 -9.31 -3.89 5.53
C VAL A 63 -7.93 -3.29 5.75
N GLN A 64 -6.87 -4.09 5.79
CA GLN A 64 -5.49 -3.59 5.87
C GLN A 64 -5.13 -2.73 4.65
N ALA A 65 -5.42 -3.21 3.44
CA ALA A 65 -5.18 -2.46 2.22
C ALA A 65 -5.99 -1.15 2.20
N SER A 66 -7.26 -1.19 2.58
CA SER A 66 -8.10 0.00 2.68
C SER A 66 -7.58 1.00 3.71
N ARG A 67 -7.14 0.53 4.89
CA ARG A 67 -6.57 1.40 5.92
C ARG A 67 -5.27 2.04 5.47
N ALA A 68 -4.39 1.27 4.81
CA ALA A 68 -3.16 1.79 4.25
C ALA A 68 -3.46 2.89 3.22
N LYS A 69 -4.42 2.67 2.32
CA LYS A 69 -4.85 3.67 1.33
C LYS A 69 -5.43 4.91 1.99
N SER A 70 -6.32 4.76 2.98
CA SER A 70 -6.88 5.91 3.70
C SER A 70 -5.80 6.69 4.46
N SER A 71 -4.88 6.00 5.13
CA SER A 71 -3.76 6.62 5.84
C SER A 71 -2.87 7.38 4.86
N PHE A 72 -2.51 6.77 3.73
CA PHE A 72 -1.71 7.40 2.69
C PHE A 72 -2.38 8.69 2.17
N LEU A 73 -3.66 8.61 1.79
CA LEU A 73 -4.39 9.79 1.30
C LEU A 73 -4.51 10.90 2.36
N ALA A 74 -4.71 10.54 3.63
CA ALA A 74 -4.74 11.49 4.73
C ALA A 74 -3.37 12.18 4.90
N THR A 75 -2.29 11.41 4.93
CA THR A 75 -0.92 11.94 5.00
C THR A 75 -0.62 12.85 3.82
N MET A 76 -0.85 12.40 2.58
CA MET A 76 -0.65 13.23 1.39
C MET A 76 -1.48 14.52 1.43
N SER A 77 -2.73 14.46 1.90
CA SER A 77 -3.55 15.67 2.06
C SER A 77 -2.93 16.67 3.03
N HIS A 78 -2.28 16.21 4.10
CA HIS A 78 -1.55 17.09 5.02
C HIS A 78 -0.27 17.63 4.39
N GLU A 79 0.52 16.76 3.75
CA GLU A 79 1.77 17.13 3.07
C GLU A 79 1.55 18.14 1.96
N LEU A 80 0.43 18.06 1.21
CA LEU A 80 0.08 19.02 0.16
C LEU A 80 -0.36 20.39 0.72
N ARG A 81 -1.01 20.42 1.89
CA ARG A 81 -1.53 21.66 2.48
C ARG A 81 -0.42 22.59 2.94
N THR A 82 0.69 22.05 3.45
CA THR A 82 1.82 22.83 3.95
C THR A 82 2.46 23.72 2.86
N PRO A 83 2.97 23.19 1.73
CA PRO A 83 3.55 24.01 0.67
C PRO A 83 2.52 24.91 0.01
N LEU A 84 1.26 24.47 -0.14
CA LEU A 84 0.19 25.31 -0.69
C LEU A 84 -0.08 26.53 0.20
N ASN A 85 -0.17 26.34 1.51
CA ASN A 85 -0.37 27.44 2.46
C ASN A 85 0.83 28.38 2.50
N ALA A 86 2.06 27.87 2.34
CA ALA A 86 3.25 28.70 2.23
C ALA A 86 3.19 29.59 0.97
N ILE A 87 2.85 29.01 -0.20
CA ILE A 87 2.68 29.75 -1.45
C ILE A 87 1.65 30.87 -1.29
N LEU A 88 0.46 30.55 -0.76
CA LEU A 88 -0.61 31.52 -0.56
C LEU A 88 -0.18 32.62 0.43
N GLY A 89 0.44 32.26 1.55
CA GLY A 89 0.89 33.22 2.56
C GLY A 89 1.94 34.20 2.04
N PHE A 90 2.94 33.72 1.31
CA PHE A 90 3.95 34.58 0.71
C PHE A 90 3.39 35.42 -0.45
N ALA A 91 2.49 34.86 -1.27
CA ALA A 91 1.82 35.59 -2.33
C ALA A 91 0.95 36.72 -1.75
N ASP A 92 0.18 36.45 -0.70
CA ASP A 92 -0.62 37.46 0.02
C ASP A 92 0.24 38.54 0.66
N ALA A 93 1.40 38.17 1.22
CA ALA A 93 2.35 39.13 1.79
C ALA A 93 2.90 40.10 0.73
N ILE A 94 3.20 39.60 -0.47
CA ILE A 94 3.63 40.43 -1.61
C ILE A 94 2.46 41.29 -2.11
N GLN A 95 1.28 40.69 -2.32
CA GLN A 95 0.10 41.37 -2.86
C GLN A 95 -0.36 42.52 -1.97
N ASN A 96 -0.35 42.33 -0.64
CA ASN A 96 -0.77 43.35 0.33
C ASN A 96 0.35 44.33 0.70
N ALA A 97 1.53 44.20 0.07
CA ALA A 97 2.68 45.05 0.31
C ALA A 97 3.01 45.22 1.81
N ILE A 98 2.97 44.12 2.59
CA ILE A 98 3.05 44.17 4.06
C ILE A 98 4.38 44.74 4.60
N LEU A 99 5.41 44.81 3.74
CA LEU A 99 6.73 45.39 4.04
C LEU A 99 6.92 46.79 3.45
N GLY A 100 5.86 47.41 2.91
CA GLY A 100 5.91 48.71 2.25
C GLY A 100 6.13 48.63 0.75
N GLN A 101 6.68 49.68 0.15
CA GLN A 101 6.73 49.90 -1.30
C GLN A 101 7.28 48.69 -2.11
N PRO A 102 6.73 48.42 -3.31
CA PRO A 102 7.28 47.43 -4.23
C PRO A 102 8.76 47.69 -4.49
N GLY A 103 9.63 46.74 -4.14
CA GLY A 103 11.08 46.88 -4.22
C GLY A 103 11.84 46.51 -2.94
N HIS A 104 11.16 46.29 -1.83
CA HIS A 104 11.79 45.78 -0.60
C HIS A 104 12.51 44.43 -0.88
N PRO A 105 13.79 44.25 -0.51
CA PRO A 105 14.58 43.05 -0.85
C PRO A 105 13.92 41.73 -0.45
N LYS A 106 13.21 41.71 0.68
CA LYS A 106 12.43 40.54 1.13
C LYS A 106 11.34 40.07 0.18
N TYR A 107 10.80 40.91 -0.70
CA TYR A 107 9.83 40.42 -1.69
C TYR A 107 10.46 39.45 -2.69
N ARG A 108 11.76 39.63 -3.00
CA ARG A 108 12.50 38.65 -3.82
C ARG A 108 12.71 37.35 -3.05
N GLU A 109 12.97 37.43 -1.75
CA GLU A 109 13.07 36.27 -0.87
C GLU A 109 11.74 35.50 -0.80
N TYR A 110 10.62 36.20 -0.62
CA TYR A 110 9.27 35.59 -0.64
C TYR A 110 8.94 34.94 -1.97
N ALA A 111 9.34 35.55 -3.10
CA ALA A 111 9.22 34.93 -4.41
C ALA A 111 10.06 33.63 -4.53
N GLY A 112 11.24 33.61 -3.91
CA GLY A 112 12.05 32.39 -3.75
C GLY A 112 11.31 31.31 -2.95
N HIS A 113 10.79 31.65 -1.77
CA HIS A 113 10.03 30.70 -0.94
C HIS A 113 8.78 30.14 -1.65
N ILE A 114 8.09 30.96 -2.46
CA ILE A 114 6.97 30.51 -3.31
C ILE A 114 7.47 29.49 -4.34
N HIS A 115 8.61 29.77 -4.99
CA HIS A 115 9.19 28.90 -5.99
C HIS A 115 9.56 27.53 -5.40
N ASP A 116 10.28 27.53 -4.28
CA ASP A 116 10.72 26.31 -3.61
C ASP A 116 9.54 25.48 -3.10
N SER A 117 8.52 26.15 -2.51
CA SER A 117 7.28 25.49 -2.10
C SER A 117 6.51 24.89 -3.30
N GLY A 118 6.52 25.57 -4.45
CA GLY A 118 5.92 25.10 -5.69
C GLY A 118 6.64 23.87 -6.26
N GLN A 119 7.98 23.85 -6.23
CA GLN A 119 8.77 22.69 -6.62
C GLN A 119 8.48 21.49 -5.70
N HIS A 120 8.44 21.71 -4.38
CA HIS A 120 8.10 20.65 -3.43
C HIS A 120 6.70 20.08 -3.68
N LEU A 121 5.71 20.94 -3.91
CA LEU A 121 4.35 20.53 -4.24
C LEU A 121 4.30 19.70 -5.54
N LEU A 122 5.06 20.10 -6.56
CA LEU A 122 5.15 19.36 -7.82
C LEU A 122 5.74 17.96 -7.61
N SER A 123 6.78 17.82 -6.78
CA SER A 123 7.35 16.52 -6.42
C SER A 123 6.30 15.61 -5.78
N LEU A 124 5.54 16.12 -4.79
CA LEU A 124 4.48 15.35 -4.13
C LEU A 124 3.39 14.88 -5.11
N ILE A 125 3.06 15.69 -6.11
CA ILE A 125 2.10 15.32 -7.15
C ILE A 125 2.66 14.20 -8.03
N ASN A 126 3.94 14.28 -8.43
CA ASN A 126 4.59 13.25 -9.23
C ASN A 126 4.65 11.91 -8.48
N ASP A 127 5.03 11.93 -7.20
CA ASP A 127 5.05 10.72 -6.36
C ASP A 127 3.68 10.04 -6.30
N LEU A 128 2.60 10.82 -6.21
CA LEU A 128 1.24 10.32 -6.20
C LEU A 128 0.82 9.74 -7.57
N LEU A 129 1.25 10.36 -8.67
CA LEU A 129 1.01 9.85 -10.03
C LEU A 129 1.75 8.55 -10.29
N ASP A 130 2.99 8.43 -9.82
CA ASP A 130 3.79 7.22 -9.97
C ASP A 130 3.21 6.07 -9.15
N LEU A 131 2.76 6.32 -7.92
CA LEU A 131 2.01 5.33 -7.15
C LEU A 131 0.74 4.88 -7.88
N ALA A 132 -0.02 5.81 -8.46
CA ALA A 132 -1.24 5.47 -9.21
C ALA A 132 -0.95 4.63 -10.47
N ARG A 133 0.17 4.86 -11.14
CA ARG A 133 0.64 4.02 -12.27
C ARG A 133 0.99 2.61 -11.79
N ILE A 134 1.68 2.49 -10.67
CA ILE A 134 2.01 1.19 -10.05
C ILE A 134 0.73 0.44 -9.64
N GLU A 135 -0.20 1.07 -8.94
CA GLU A 135 -1.46 0.43 -8.48
C GLU A 135 -2.34 -0.03 -9.66
N SER A 136 -2.33 0.70 -10.78
CA SER A 136 -3.10 0.33 -11.97
C SER A 136 -2.42 -0.72 -12.85
N GLY A 137 -1.23 -1.19 -12.47
CA GLY A 137 -0.44 -2.13 -13.26
C GLY A 137 0.07 -1.55 -14.59
N ARG A 138 0.15 -0.23 -14.70
CA ARG A 138 0.60 0.52 -15.90
C ARG A 138 2.04 1.03 -15.79
N ALA A 139 2.79 0.53 -14.81
CA ALA A 139 4.22 0.78 -14.74
C ALA A 139 4.91 -0.11 -15.79
N ASP A 140 5.16 0.44 -16.97
CA ASP A 140 5.92 -0.23 -18.02
C ASP A 140 7.40 -0.23 -17.62
N LEU A 141 7.92 -1.39 -17.24
CA LEU A 141 9.33 -1.58 -16.94
C LEU A 141 10.07 -1.98 -18.23
N THR A 142 11.05 -1.18 -18.62
CA THR A 142 11.97 -1.51 -19.71
C THR A 142 13.21 -2.19 -19.12
N LEU A 143 13.46 -3.43 -19.54
CA LEU A 143 14.68 -4.14 -19.18
C LEU A 143 15.80 -3.73 -20.13
N GLU A 144 16.86 -3.16 -19.59
CA GLU A 144 18.06 -2.77 -20.32
C GLU A 144 19.32 -3.05 -19.47
N ASP A 145 20.45 -3.21 -20.14
CA ASP A 145 21.74 -3.32 -19.44
C ASP A 145 22.10 -1.95 -18.86
N ILE A 146 22.21 -1.89 -17.52
CA ILE A 146 22.60 -0.69 -16.80
C ILE A 146 24.02 -0.83 -16.25
N ASP A 147 24.81 0.23 -16.33
CA ASP A 147 26.07 0.31 -15.60
C ASP A 147 25.78 0.63 -14.14
N LEU A 148 25.81 -0.40 -13.29
CA LEU A 148 25.57 -0.28 -11.85
C LEU A 148 26.54 0.69 -11.17
N ARG A 149 27.77 0.82 -11.66
CA ARG A 149 28.74 1.76 -11.09
C ARG A 149 28.32 3.19 -11.39
N SER A 150 28.04 3.49 -12.65
CA SER A 150 27.59 4.82 -13.06
C SER A 150 26.29 5.22 -12.36
N ALA A 151 25.32 4.31 -12.27
CA ALA A 151 24.05 4.57 -11.59
C ALA A 151 24.25 4.83 -10.08
N ALA A 152 25.16 4.09 -9.44
CA ALA A 152 25.49 4.32 -8.04
C ALA A 152 26.21 5.65 -7.83
N GLU A 153 27.14 6.03 -8.70
CA GLU A 153 27.86 7.30 -8.64
C GLU A 153 26.91 8.50 -8.83
N GLU A 154 25.95 8.40 -9.75
CA GLU A 154 24.91 9.43 -9.97
C GLU A 154 23.99 9.60 -8.74
N ALA A 155 23.57 8.48 -8.14
CA ALA A 155 22.78 8.50 -6.92
C ALA A 155 23.55 9.14 -5.75
N VAL A 156 24.84 8.80 -5.59
CA VAL A 156 25.69 9.41 -4.55
C VAL A 156 25.86 10.91 -4.80
N GLY A 157 26.12 11.34 -6.03
CA GLY A 157 26.25 12.77 -6.35
C GLY A 157 24.98 13.57 -6.04
N THR A 158 23.80 12.97 -6.22
CA THR A 158 22.52 13.58 -5.83
C THR A 158 22.41 13.76 -4.32
N ILE A 159 22.84 12.76 -3.54
CA ILE A 159 22.80 12.82 -2.07
C ILE A 159 23.86 13.78 -1.53
N GLU A 160 25.06 13.78 -2.08
CA GLU A 160 26.14 14.69 -1.69
C GLU A 160 25.76 16.16 -1.87
N GLY A 161 24.94 16.49 -2.89
CA GLY A 161 24.39 17.83 -3.06
C GLY A 161 23.43 18.28 -1.95
N VAL A 162 22.89 17.34 -1.16
CA VAL A 162 21.98 17.60 -0.03
C VAL A 162 22.72 17.56 1.32
N LEU A 163 23.91 16.95 1.37
CA LEU A 163 24.68 16.87 2.61
C LEU A 163 25.27 18.24 2.98
N GLU A 164 25.16 18.61 4.26
CA GLU A 164 25.87 19.77 4.81
C GLU A 164 27.38 19.55 4.77
N ALA A 165 28.16 20.64 4.79
CA ALA A 165 29.61 20.62 4.59
C ALA A 165 30.42 19.73 5.56
N ASP A 166 29.82 19.32 6.69
CA ASP A 166 30.42 18.45 7.71
C ASP A 166 29.69 17.09 7.83
N GLY A 167 28.96 16.72 6.77
CA GLY A 167 28.14 15.51 6.70
C GLY A 167 28.93 14.20 6.51
N PRO A 168 28.25 13.04 6.67
CA PRO A 168 28.87 11.73 6.48
C PRO A 168 29.36 11.52 5.04
N SER A 169 30.57 10.96 4.87
CA SER A 169 31.09 10.58 3.55
C SER A 169 30.47 9.27 3.06
N ILE A 170 30.04 9.23 1.79
CA ILE A 170 29.48 8.03 1.17
C ILE A 170 30.56 7.36 0.32
N GLN A 171 30.72 6.04 0.45
CA GLN A 171 31.68 5.25 -0.34
C GLN A 171 30.95 4.11 -1.06
N ILE A 172 31.30 3.89 -2.33
CA ILE A 172 30.77 2.80 -3.15
C ILE A 172 31.78 1.65 -3.13
N GLU A 173 31.50 0.60 -2.35
CA GLU A 173 32.27 -0.65 -2.38
C GLU A 173 31.63 -1.65 -3.35
N GLY A 174 32.41 -2.10 -4.33
CA GLY A 174 32.01 -3.22 -5.19
C GLY A 174 32.24 -4.55 -4.48
N VAL A 175 31.29 -5.47 -4.55
CA VAL A 175 31.50 -6.85 -4.12
C VAL A 175 32.41 -7.52 -5.16
N ALA A 176 33.68 -7.73 -4.83
CA ALA A 176 34.58 -8.51 -5.66
C ALA A 176 34.06 -9.97 -5.73
N GLN A 177 33.81 -10.46 -6.94
CA GLN A 177 33.63 -11.89 -7.20
C GLN A 177 34.97 -12.61 -7.26
#